data_AF-A0A9P6E395-F1
#
_entry.id   AF-A0A9P6E395-F1
#
_cell.length_a   1.000
_cell.length_b   1.000
_cell.length_c   1.000
_cell.angle_alpha   90.00
_cell.angle_beta   90.00
_cell.angle_gamma   90.00
#
_symmetry.space_group_name_H-M   'P 1'
#
loop_
_entity.id
_entity.type
_entity.pdbx_description
1 polymer ?
#
loop_
_entity_poly.entity_id
_entity_poly.type
_entity_poly.pdbx_seq_one_letter_code
_entity_poly.pdbx_strand_id
1 'polypeptide(L)' 'ATSVDAERAFSAGCRQVNFLQTNMSSKVFQSRMALGSWIKTPLFPGIKEASKIVSKYMDRSKA' A
#
# COMPACT_ATOMS: atom_id res chain seq x y z
N ALA A 1 15.92 9.26 -2.43
CA ALA A 1 15.87 7.94 -1.78
C ALA A 1 16.17 6.88 -2.83
N THR A 2 17.32 6.22 -2.70
CA THR A 2 17.71 5.07 -3.54
C THR A 2 17.15 3.79 -2.91
N SER A 3 17.06 2.69 -3.64
CA SER A 3 16.55 1.39 -3.13
C SER A 3 17.27 0.94 -1.85
N VAL A 4 18.56 1.23 -1.76
CA VAL A 4 19.42 0.95 -0.59
C VAL A 4 18.95 1.71 0.66
N ASP A 5 18.46 2.93 0.49
CA ASP A 5 17.97 3.78 1.59
C ASP A 5 16.65 3.20 2.18
N ALA A 6 15.82 2.62 1.31
CA ALA A 6 14.62 1.89 1.74
C ALA A 6 14.99 0.57 2.45
N GLU A 7 15.91 -0.24 1.91
CA GLU A 7 16.37 -1.48 2.56
C GLU A 7 16.99 -1.23 3.94
N ARG A 8 17.74 -0.13 4.09
CA ARG A 8 18.31 0.26 5.38
C ARG A 8 17.23 0.58 6.41
N ALA A 9 16.14 1.24 5.99
CA ALA A 9 14.98 1.50 6.84
C ALA A 9 14.19 0.22 7.20
N PHE A 10 14.20 -0.80 6.33
CA PHE A 10 13.52 -2.08 6.55
C PHE A 10 14.37 -3.16 7.22
N SER A 11 15.67 -2.90 7.44
CA SER A 11 16.57 -3.82 8.11
C SER A 11 16.11 -4.15 9.53
N ALA A 12 16.24 -5.41 9.93
CA ALA A 12 15.67 -5.95 11.17
C ALA A 12 16.08 -5.15 12.44
N GLY A 13 17.31 -4.63 12.47
CA GLY A 13 17.83 -3.85 13.59
C GLY A 13 17.08 -2.53 13.83
N CYS A 14 16.96 -1.66 12.82
CA CYS A 14 16.19 -0.41 12.94
C CYS A 14 14.71 -0.67 13.23
N ARG A 15 14.16 -1.74 12.65
CA ARG A 15 12.77 -2.15 12.88
C ARG A 15 12.50 -2.59 14.32
N GLN A 16 13.47 -3.27 14.95
CA GLN A 16 13.38 -3.67 16.35
C GLN A 16 13.57 -2.49 17.31
N VAL A 17 14.45 -1.55 16.98
CA VAL A 17 14.61 -0.29 17.74
C VAL A 17 13.34 0.57 17.65
N ASN A 18 12.73 0.71 16.47
CA ASN A 18 11.45 1.43 16.31
C ASN A 18 10.32 0.77 17.10
N PHE A 19 10.24 -0.57 17.12
CA PHE A 19 9.29 -1.32 17.94
C PHE A 19 9.41 -0.94 19.43
N LEU A 20 10.65 -0.91 19.95
CA LEU A 20 10.93 -0.58 21.35
C LEU A 20 10.65 0.89 21.67
N GLN A 21 10.92 1.82 20.74
CA GLN A 21 10.71 3.25 20.95
C GLN A 21 9.23 3.66 20.86
N THR A 22 8.42 2.96 20.08
CA THR A 22 7.02 3.33 19.82
C THR A 22 6.00 2.41 20.52
N ASN A 23 6.45 1.46 21.35
CA ASN A 23 5.61 0.40 21.93
C ASN A 23 4.70 -0.30 20.89
N MET A 24 5.13 -0.32 19.63
CA MET A 24 4.31 -0.72 18.50
C MET A 24 4.87 -2.00 17.90
N SER A 25 4.14 -3.11 18.00
CA SER A 25 4.53 -4.43 17.45
C SER A 25 5.15 -4.36 16.07
N SER A 26 6.18 -5.19 15.85
CA SER A 26 6.89 -5.26 14.58
C SER A 26 5.94 -5.52 13.40
N LYS A 27 4.86 -6.29 13.64
CA LYS A 27 3.76 -6.51 12.69
C LYS A 27 2.97 -5.24 12.40
N VAL A 28 2.56 -4.49 13.43
CA VAL A 28 1.81 -3.23 13.27
C VAL A 28 2.64 -2.18 12.53
N PHE A 29 3.95 -2.09 12.81
CA PHE A 29 4.85 -1.22 12.07
C PHE A 29 4.90 -1.59 10.57
N GLN A 30 5.08 -2.87 10.24
CA GLN A 30 5.05 -3.36 8.86
C GLN A 30 3.74 -3.03 8.15
N SER A 31 2.60 -3.29 8.81
CA SER A 31 1.28 -2.99 8.26
C SER A 31 1.10 -1.50 8.00
N ARG A 32 1.52 -0.62 8.92
CA ARG A 32 1.44 0.85 8.74
C ARG A 32 2.31 1.32 7.58
N MET A 33 3.51 0.78 7.42
CA MET A 33 4.39 1.14 6.30
C MET A 33 3.84 0.65 4.96
N ALA A 34 3.29 -0.57 4.89
CA ALA A 34 2.66 -1.09 3.69
C ALA A 34 1.42 -0.26 3.28
N LEU A 35 0.52 0.00 4.23
CA LEU A 35 -0.65 0.86 4.02
C LEU A 35 -0.25 2.29 3.61
N GLY A 36 0.74 2.88 4.29
CA GLY A 36 1.24 4.22 3.99
C GLY A 36 1.85 4.30 2.59
N SER A 37 2.56 3.26 2.17
CA SER A 37 3.10 3.16 0.81
C SER A 37 1.98 3.05 -0.22
N TRP A 38 0.89 2.32 0.06
CA TRP A 38 -0.21 2.11 -0.88
C TRP A 38 -1.19 3.28 -0.98
N ILE A 39 -1.40 4.05 0.10
CA ILE A 39 -2.36 5.17 0.15
C ILE A 39 -2.12 6.22 -0.95
N LYS A 40 -0.88 6.39 -1.40
CA LYS A 40 -0.51 7.36 -2.46
C LYS A 40 -0.19 6.70 -3.80
N THR A 41 -0.21 5.37 -3.89
CA THR A 41 0.05 4.67 -5.15
C THR A 41 -1.26 4.55 -5.92
N PRO A 42 -1.31 4.95 -7.21
CA PRO A 42 -2.45 4.63 -8.05
C PRO A 42 -2.52 3.10 -8.19
N LEU A 43 -3.43 2.47 -7.43
CA LEU A 43 -3.59 1.02 -7.34
C LEU A 43 -3.76 0.35 -8.71
N PHE A 44 -4.35 1.08 -9.65
CA PHE A 44 -4.38 0.72 -11.06
C PHE A 44 -4.74 1.97 -11.88
N PRO A 45 -3.86 2.46 -12.78
CA PRO A 45 -4.18 3.62 -13.64
C PRO A 45 -5.42 3.38 -14.50
N GLY A 46 -5.66 2.12 -14.88
CA GLY A 46 -6.78 1.70 -15.71
C GLY A 46 -8.11 1.51 -14.97
N ILE A 47 -8.21 1.86 -13.69
CA ILE A 47 -9.40 1.56 -12.88
C ILE A 47 -10.62 2.35 -13.38
N LYS A 48 -10.39 3.52 -13.98
CA LYS A 48 -11.44 4.31 -14.63
C LYS A 48 -11.95 3.63 -15.91
N GLU A 49 -11.06 3.10 -16.75
CA GLU A 49 -11.45 2.34 -17.93
C GLU A 49 -12.20 1.05 -17.55
N ALA A 50 -11.70 0.32 -16.56
CA ALA A 50 -12.36 -0.89 -16.05
C ALA A 50 -13.76 -0.57 -15.52
N SER A 51 -13.91 0.52 -14.75
CA SER A 51 -15.21 0.97 -14.26
C SER A 51 -16.19 1.27 -15.41
N LYS A 52 -15.73 1.94 -16.49
CA LYS A 52 -16.58 2.23 -17.66
C LYS A 52 -17.08 0.96 -18.34
N ILE A 53 -16.22 -0.06 -18.47
CA ILE A 53 -16.58 -1.34 -19.07
C ILE A 53 -17.66 -2.02 -18.23
N VAL A 54 -17.47 -2.09 -16.91
CA VAL A 54 -18.44 -2.69 -15.99
C VAL A 54 -19.79 -1.96 -16.05
N SER A 55 -19.79 -0.62 -16.00
CA SER A 55 -21.02 0.17 -16.12
C SER A 55 -21.77 -0.11 -17.43
N LYS A 56 -21.06 -0.18 -18.56
CA LYS A 56 -21.66 -0.48 -19.87
C LYS A 56 -22.35 -1.85 -19.90
N TYR A 57 -21.81 -2.86 -19.23
CA TYR A 57 -22.46 -4.17 -19.12
C TYR A 57 -23.65 -4.17 -18.17
N MET A 58 -23.55 -3.44 -17.06
CA MET A 58 -24.65 -3.28 -16.10
C MET A 58 -25.86 -2.58 -16.71
N ASP A 59 -25.64 -1.56 -17.54
CA ASP A 59 -26.73 -0.83 -18.20
C ASP A 59 -27.40 -1.67 -19.29
N ARG A 60 -26.63 -2.50 -20.01
CA ARG A 60 -27.18 -3.41 -21.03
C ARG A 60 -27.99 -4.56 -20.45
N SER A 61 -27.73 -4.96 -19.20
CA SER A 61 -28.50 -5.98 -18.48
C SER A 61 -29.85 -5.47 -17.98
N LYS A 62 -30.05 -4.15 -17.93
CA LYS A 62 -31.29 -3.52 -17.43
C LYS A 62 -32.26 -3.13 -18.55
N ALA A 63 -31.83 -3.19 -19.80
CA ALA A 63 -32.65 -2.98 -21.00
C ALA A 63 -33.22 -4.32 -21.48
#